data_AF-A8W503-F1
#
_entry.id   AF-A8W503-F1
#
_cell.length_a   1.000
_cell.length_b   1.000
_cell.length_c   1.000
_cell.angle_alpha   90.00
_cell.angle_beta   90.00
_cell.angle_gamma   90.00
#
_symmetry.space_group_name_H-M   'P 1'
#
loop_
_entity.id
_entity.type
_entity.pdbx_description
1 polymer ?
#
loop_
_entity_poly.entity_id
_entity_poly.type
_entity_poly.pdbx_seq_one_letter_code
_entity_poly.pdbx_strand_id
1 'polypeptide(L)'
;HLDWTTAFSIRYGNLYYNPFHALSIVFLYGSVLLFAMHGATILAVTRYGGDRELEQIIDRGTATERAALFWRWTMGFNATMEGIHRWAWWFAV
;
A
#
# COMPACT_ATOMS: atom_id res chain seq x y z
N HIS A 1 9.90 25.73 -9.69
CA HIS A 1 10.48 24.49 -9.15
C HIS A 1 10.44 23.35 -10.16
N LEU A 2 9.42 23.24 -11.01
CA LEU A 2 9.37 22.24 -12.11
C LEU A 2 10.56 22.34 -13.08
N ASP A 3 10.90 23.54 -13.55
CA ASP A 3 12.06 23.72 -14.45
C ASP A 3 13.38 23.26 -13.82
N TRP A 4 13.53 23.46 -12.51
CA TRP A 4 14.68 23.00 -11.76
C TRP A 4 14.75 21.46 -11.73
N THR A 5 13.63 20.76 -11.51
CA THR A 5 13.57 19.29 -11.54
C THR A 5 13.97 18.74 -12.91
N THR A 6 13.46 19.34 -13.99
CA THR A 6 13.83 18.96 -15.35
C THR A 6 15.30 19.24 -15.63
N ALA A 7 15.79 20.43 -15.29
CA ALA A 7 17.20 20.81 -15.47
C ALA A 7 18.15 19.90 -14.67
N PHE A 8 17.76 19.46 -13.47
CA PHE A 8 18.53 18.52 -12.65
C PHE A 8 18.69 17.18 -13.39
N SER A 9 17.61 16.62 -13.95
CA SER A 9 17.68 15.39 -14.73
C SER A 9 18.57 15.52 -15.97
N ILE A 10 18.45 16.63 -16.70
CA ILE A 10 19.29 16.91 -17.87
C ILE A 10 20.77 17.02 -17.46
N ARG A 11 21.07 17.76 -16.39
CA ARG A 11 22.44 18.00 -15.92
C ARG A 11 23.19 16.73 -15.52
N TYR A 12 22.47 15.75 -14.97
CA TYR A 12 23.02 14.48 -14.50
C TYR A 12 22.75 13.29 -15.43
N GLY A 13 22.38 13.55 -16.70
CA GLY A 13 22.37 12.52 -17.74
C GLY A 13 21.17 11.56 -17.68
N ASN A 14 19.96 12.11 -17.49
CA ASN A 14 18.68 11.41 -17.49
C ASN A 14 18.45 10.50 -16.26
N LEU A 15 17.67 11.00 -15.31
CA LEU A 15 17.33 10.28 -14.07
C LEU A 15 16.53 8.99 -14.26
N TYR A 16 15.97 8.69 -15.43
CA TYR A 16 15.32 7.39 -15.66
C TYR A 16 16.29 6.21 -15.48
N TYR A 17 17.59 6.44 -15.66
CA TYR A 17 18.62 5.41 -15.49
C TYR A 17 19.28 5.43 -14.10
N ASN A 18 18.83 6.29 -13.18
CA ASN A 18 19.26 6.24 -11.79
C ASN A 18 18.47 5.15 -11.05
N PRO A 19 19.13 4.12 -10.46
CA PRO A 19 18.43 3.01 -9.82
C PRO A 19 17.61 3.43 -8.59
N PHE A 20 18.05 4.44 -7.84
CA PHE A 20 17.30 4.94 -6.68
C PHE A 20 16.08 5.78 -7.09
N HIS A 21 16.17 6.51 -8.20
CA HIS A 21 15.01 7.19 -8.77
C HIS A 21 13.97 6.17 -9.28
N ALA A 22 14.41 5.09 -9.91
CA ALA A 22 13.52 4.00 -10.30
C ALA A 22 12.85 3.32 -9.08
N LEU A 23 13.62 3.05 -8.01
CA LEU A 23 13.05 2.53 -6.75
C LEU A 23 12.03 3.50 -6.15
N SER A 24 12.29 4.80 -6.15
CA SER A 24 11.34 5.81 -5.68
C SER A 24 10.03 5.79 -6.48
N ILE A 25 10.09 5.61 -7.80
CA ILE A 25 8.88 5.45 -8.64
C ILE A 25 8.12 4.16 -8.28
N VAL A 26 8.82 3.05 -8.02
CA VAL A 26 8.20 1.78 -7.59
C VAL A 26 7.44 1.97 -6.28
N PHE A 27 8.03 2.63 -5.29
CA PHE A 27 7.37 2.89 -4.00
C PHE A 27 6.23 3.90 -4.13
N LEU A 28 6.34 4.89 -5.01
CA LEU A 28 5.25 5.82 -5.31
C LEU A 28 4.03 5.11 -5.91
N TYR A 29 4.23 4.31 -6.97
CA TYR A 29 3.14 3.53 -7.57
C TYR A 29 2.64 2.44 -6.64
N GLY A 30 3.53 1.79 -5.90
CA GLY A 30 3.21 0.80 -4.88
C GLY A 30 2.34 1.36 -3.77
N SER A 31 2.57 2.60 -3.35
CA SER A 31 1.76 3.30 -2.35
C SER A 31 0.32 3.52 -2.84
N VAL A 32 0.15 3.98 -4.08
CA VAL A 32 -1.18 4.15 -4.68
C VAL A 32 -1.90 2.80 -4.80
N LEU A 33 -1.19 1.77 -5.25
CA LEU A 33 -1.72 0.41 -5.38
C LEU A 33 -2.18 -0.13 -4.02
N LEU A 34 -1.30 -0.12 -3.00
CA LEU A 34 -1.60 -0.66 -1.68
C LEU A 34 -2.73 0.10 -1.01
N PHE A 35 -2.79 1.42 -1.12
CA PHE A 35 -3.87 2.17 -0.49
C PHE A 35 -5.21 1.95 -1.19
N ALA A 36 -5.22 1.83 -2.53
CA ALA A 36 -6.43 1.45 -3.26
C ALA A 36 -6.92 0.06 -2.85
N MET A 37 -6.01 -0.92 -2.77
CA MET A 37 -6.33 -2.29 -2.32
C MET A 37 -6.88 -2.29 -0.89
N HIS A 38 -6.19 -1.65 0.05
CA HIS A 38 -6.57 -1.60 1.46
C HIS A 38 -7.88 -0.84 1.65
N GLY A 39 -8.01 0.37 1.13
CA GLY A 39 -9.22 1.19 1.27
C GLY A 39 -10.46 0.49 0.68
N ALA A 40 -10.34 -0.11 -0.50
CA ALA A 40 -11.43 -0.90 -1.08
C ALA A 40 -11.78 -2.13 -0.23
N THR A 41 -10.77 -2.80 0.36
CA THR A 41 -10.98 -3.96 1.25
C THR A 41 -11.77 -3.55 2.49
N ILE A 42 -11.35 -2.48 3.17
CA ILE A 42 -12.03 -2.01 4.39
C ILE A 42 -13.48 -1.64 4.10
N LEU A 43 -13.74 -0.87 3.05
CA LEU A 43 -15.11 -0.52 2.63
C LEU A 43 -15.95 -1.77 2.32
N ALA A 44 -15.37 -2.79 1.69
CA ALA A 44 -16.08 -4.03 1.37
C ALA A 44 -16.46 -4.85 2.64
N VAL A 45 -15.71 -4.70 3.73
CA VAL A 45 -15.98 -5.37 5.01
C VAL A 45 -16.57 -4.46 6.09
N THR A 46 -16.86 -3.18 5.79
CA THR A 46 -17.52 -2.25 6.74
C THR A 46 -18.86 -2.76 7.24
N ARG A 47 -19.61 -3.53 6.43
CA ARG A 47 -20.85 -4.19 6.87
C ARG A 47 -20.66 -5.19 8.03
N TYR A 48 -19.42 -5.56 8.33
CA TYR A 48 -19.01 -6.41 9.45
C TYR A 48 -18.21 -5.62 10.51
N GLY A 49 -18.17 -4.28 10.42
CA GLY A 49 -17.40 -3.40 11.29
C GLY A 49 -15.89 -3.44 11.05
N GLY A 50 -15.45 -3.73 9.82
CA GLY A 50 -14.02 -3.85 9.49
C GLY A 50 -13.21 -2.55 9.58
N ASP A 51 -13.87 -1.39 9.60
CA ASP A 51 -13.28 -0.07 9.82
C ASP A 51 -12.86 0.18 11.29
N ARG A 52 -13.34 -0.65 12.23
CA ARG A 52 -12.93 -0.65 13.63
C ARG A 52 -11.66 -1.46 13.83
N GLU A 53 -10.59 -1.00 13.16
CA GLU A 53 -9.38 -1.81 12.96
C GLU A 53 -8.61 -2.12 14.25
N LEU A 54 -8.62 -1.22 15.24
CA LEU A 54 -7.99 -1.49 16.54
C LEU A 54 -8.67 -2.66 17.26
N GLU A 55 -10.00 -2.71 17.27
CA GLU A 55 -10.74 -3.83 17.85
C GLU A 55 -10.52 -5.11 17.05
N GLN A 56 -10.47 -5.03 15.71
CA GLN A 56 -10.18 -6.17 14.85
C GLN A 56 -8.75 -6.73 15.02
N ILE A 57 -7.79 -5.89 15.41
CA ILE A 57 -6.41 -6.29 15.72
C ILE A 57 -6.36 -7.06 17.05
N ILE A 58 -7.08 -6.57 18.06
CA ILE A 58 -7.08 -7.16 19.41
C ILE A 58 -7.94 -8.43 19.45
N ASP A 59 -9.13 -8.39 18.86
CA ASP A 59 -10.09 -9.50 18.80
C ASP A 59 -10.56 -9.73 17.36
N ARG A 60 -10.06 -10.80 16.75
CA ARG A 60 -10.23 -11.07 15.32
C ARG A 60 -11.68 -11.42 14.99
N GLY A 61 -12.38 -10.51 14.30
CA GLY A 61 -13.74 -10.74 13.79
C GLY A 61 -13.81 -11.27 12.35
N THR A 62 -15.04 -11.57 11.90
CA THR A 62 -15.30 -12.05 10.53
C THR A 62 -14.93 -11.03 9.44
N ALA A 63 -14.87 -9.73 9.78
CA ALA A 63 -14.37 -8.70 8.86
C ALA A 63 -12.92 -8.99 8.46
N THR A 64 -12.05 -9.19 9.47
CA THR A 64 -10.63 -9.51 9.26
C THR A 64 -10.43 -10.84 8.55
N GLU A 65 -11.19 -11.87 8.92
CA GLU A 65 -11.08 -13.19 8.30
C GLU A 65 -11.45 -13.16 6.81
N ARG A 66 -12.54 -12.45 6.45
CA ARG A 66 -12.96 -12.31 5.05
C ARG A 66 -11.99 -11.45 4.24
N ALA A 67 -11.49 -10.35 4.82
CA ALA A 67 -10.46 -9.52 4.20
C ALA A 67 -9.19 -10.34 3.89
N ALA A 68 -8.72 -11.14 4.85
CA ALA A 68 -7.58 -12.02 4.69
C ALA A 68 -7.83 -13.11 3.63
N LEU A 69 -8.97 -13.79 3.69
CA LEU A 69 -9.31 -14.86 2.75
C LEU A 69 -9.46 -14.36 1.32
N PHE A 70 -10.06 -13.17 1.11
CA PHE A 70 -10.13 -12.54 -0.21
C PHE A 70 -8.75 -12.49 -0.87
N TRP A 71 -7.78 -11.88 -0.19
CA TRP A 71 -6.42 -11.74 -0.73
C TRP A 71 -5.70 -13.09 -0.86
N ARG A 72 -5.87 -13.99 0.11
CA ARG A 72 -5.26 -15.32 0.04
C ARG A 72 -5.75 -16.11 -1.18
N TRP A 73 -7.04 -16.03 -1.49
CA TRP A 73 -7.60 -16.70 -2.67
C TRP A 73 -7.26 -15.99 -3.97
N THR A 74 -7.10 -14.65 -3.95
CA THR A 74 -6.75 -13.87 -5.15
C THR A 74 -5.27 -14.00 -5.54
N MET A 75 -4.34 -13.95 -4.58
CA MET A 75 -2.89 -13.88 -4.86
C MET A 75 -2.02 -14.86 -4.08
N GLY A 76 -2.61 -15.82 -3.37
CA GLY A 76 -1.89 -16.93 -2.71
C GLY A 76 -1.34 -16.61 -1.31
N PHE A 77 -1.36 -15.35 -0.89
CA PHE A 77 -0.97 -14.91 0.46
C PHE A 77 -1.84 -13.73 0.93
N ASN A 78 -1.77 -13.40 2.21
CA ASN A 78 -2.53 -12.29 2.80
C ASN A 78 -1.78 -11.65 3.98
N ALA A 79 -2.21 -10.45 4.37
CA ALA A 79 -1.77 -9.77 5.58
C ALA A 79 -2.74 -10.00 6.75
N THR A 80 -2.32 -9.63 7.97
CA THR A 80 -3.21 -9.39 9.11
C THR A 80 -3.70 -7.94 9.12
N MET A 81 -4.71 -7.63 9.94
CA MET A 81 -5.23 -6.26 10.07
C MET A 81 -4.13 -5.28 10.56
N GLU A 82 -3.27 -5.69 11.49
CA GLU A 82 -2.13 -4.87 11.88
C GLU A 82 -1.02 -4.86 10.80
N GLY A 83 -0.77 -6.02 10.19
CA GLY A 83 0.32 -6.20 9.24
C GLY A 83 0.21 -5.32 8.01
N ILE A 84 -1.00 -5.14 7.45
CA ILE A 84 -1.20 -4.31 6.26
C ILE A 84 -0.81 -2.85 6.50
N HIS A 85 -0.96 -2.33 7.71
CA HIS A 85 -0.54 -0.98 8.07
C HIS A 85 0.99 -0.84 8.08
N ARG A 86 1.72 -1.90 8.45
CA ARG A 86 3.19 -1.93 8.36
C ARG A 86 3.64 -1.93 6.91
N TRP A 87 3.00 -2.71 6.05
CA TRP A 87 3.26 -2.68 4.61
C TRP A 87 3.00 -1.29 4.02
N ALA A 88 1.85 -0.69 4.32
CA ALA A 88 1.52 0.65 3.84
C ALA A 88 2.54 1.71 4.30
N TRP A 89 2.96 1.66 5.57
CA TRP A 89 3.94 2.59 6.11
C TRP A 89 5.30 2.47 5.42
N TRP A 90 5.83 1.25 5.27
CA TRP A 90 7.15 1.02 4.64
C TRP A 90 7.17 1.25 3.12
N PHE A 91 6.02 1.23 2.45
CA PHE A 91 5.94 1.62 1.04
C PHE A 91 5.94 3.14 0.84
N ALA A 92 5.56 3.91 1.87
CA ALA A 92 5.42 5.36 1.79
C ALA A 92 6.66 6.13 2.25
N VAL A 93 7.40 5.61 3.24
CA VAL A 93 8.62 6.22 3.80
C VAL A 93 9.85 5.86 2.98
#